data_AF-A0A8J3ZFS6-F1
#
_entry.id   AF-A0A8J3ZFS6-F1
#
_cell.length_a   1.000
_cell.length_b   1.000
_cell.length_c   1.000
_cell.angle_alpha   90.00
_cell.angle_beta   90.00
_cell.angle_gamma   90.00
#
_symmetry.space_group_name_H-M   'P 1'
#
loop_
_entity.id
_entity.type
_entity.pdbx_description
1 polymer ?
#
loop_
_entity_poly.entity_id
_entity_poly.type
_entity_poly.pdbx_seq_one_letter_code
_entity_poly.pdbx_strand_id
1 'polypeptide(L)'
;MVPSIEDLTGDFDVISTGLARAQDTAAAAHTAAEQIGSRAAASGFAGIAQNMARVRDAVQEMGESVGALVKTSAETRAQVAAAPKQLSPQETIGALTPVAHRLDEVRQGTSVSIELVNRTRQLVGAALQGGQPGPMLARLDAIRQTLVAVAERVTTAKQHVEAVIARVGQVGDEGKPTTGAGVPDQGSPVPGPAQWIRDGARRLPPRPGGVGPTHGLAFDTTTGTPLTDQPYRSGHNIASTADLRPLPALKGFPWTLTDHIEARVAQEMRQSGAPRDVSLVLNNEPCTDDPYGCDRMLRHVIPAGSRLTIYVTDPDAPGGARLFRRYDGTGKGIKP
;
A
#
# COMPACT_ATOMS: atom_id res chain seq x y z
N MET A 1 0.63 -24.34 6.12
CA MET A 1 1.04 -24.92 4.82
C MET A 1 1.67 -23.79 4.03
N VAL A 2 2.87 -23.98 3.47
CA VAL A 2 3.54 -22.91 2.70
C VAL A 2 2.90 -22.85 1.32
N PRO A 3 2.54 -21.65 0.82
CA PRO A 3 1.97 -21.51 -0.51
C PRO A 3 2.92 -22.04 -1.58
N SER A 4 2.33 -22.71 -2.55
CA SER A 4 2.98 -23.31 -3.72
C SER A 4 2.94 -22.35 -4.92
N ILE A 5 3.69 -22.66 -5.98
CA ILE A 5 3.62 -21.90 -7.25
C ILE A 5 2.23 -22.10 -7.89
N GLU A 6 1.60 -23.23 -7.63
CA GLU A 6 0.23 -23.53 -8.04
C GLU A 6 -0.78 -22.56 -7.38
N ASP A 7 -0.60 -22.23 -6.10
CA ASP A 7 -1.45 -21.24 -5.41
C ASP A 7 -1.34 -19.85 -6.05
N LEU A 8 -0.12 -19.45 -6.45
CA LEU A 8 0.11 -18.20 -7.19
C LEU A 8 -0.63 -18.17 -8.53
N THR A 9 -0.60 -19.28 -9.26
CA THR A 9 -1.30 -19.39 -10.55
C THR A 9 -2.81 -19.20 -10.38
N GLY A 10 -3.38 -19.78 -9.32
CA GLY A 10 -4.78 -19.61 -8.94
C GLY A 10 -5.11 -18.17 -8.56
N ASP A 11 -4.25 -17.48 -7.82
CA ASP A 11 -4.44 -16.06 -7.49
C ASP A 11 -4.46 -15.19 -8.76
N PHE A 12 -3.56 -15.42 -9.73
CA PHE A 12 -3.57 -14.70 -11.01
C PHE A 12 -4.83 -14.96 -11.85
N ASP A 13 -5.43 -16.15 -11.77
CA ASP A 13 -6.70 -16.44 -12.46
C ASP A 13 -7.85 -15.63 -11.87
N VAL A 14 -7.90 -15.51 -10.55
CA VAL A 14 -8.89 -14.68 -9.85
C VAL A 14 -8.69 -13.20 -10.18
N ILE A 15 -7.45 -12.71 -10.15
CA ILE A 15 -7.11 -11.32 -10.51
C ILE A 15 -7.55 -11.03 -11.95
N SER A 16 -7.16 -11.87 -12.90
CA SER A 16 -7.46 -11.68 -14.32
C SER A 16 -8.96 -11.71 -14.60
N THR A 17 -9.69 -12.64 -13.98
CA THR A 17 -11.16 -12.70 -14.09
C THR A 17 -11.83 -11.46 -13.52
N GLY A 18 -11.34 -10.94 -12.38
CA GLY A 18 -11.84 -9.72 -11.78
C GLY A 18 -11.60 -8.50 -12.67
N LEU A 19 -10.39 -8.34 -13.21
CA LEU A 19 -10.06 -7.24 -14.10
C LEU A 19 -10.86 -7.28 -15.41
N ALA A 20 -11.03 -8.46 -16.01
CA ALA A 20 -11.87 -8.63 -17.20
C ALA A 20 -13.33 -8.22 -16.93
N ARG A 21 -13.91 -8.66 -15.80
CA ARG A 21 -15.26 -8.25 -15.40
C ARG A 21 -15.39 -6.74 -15.20
N ALA A 22 -14.39 -6.11 -14.59
CA ALA A 22 -14.36 -4.67 -14.40
C ALA A 22 -14.31 -3.93 -15.75
N GLN A 23 -13.53 -4.44 -16.72
CA GLN A 23 -13.43 -3.91 -18.08
C GLN A 23 -14.75 -4.04 -18.85
N ASP A 24 -15.39 -5.20 -18.82
CA ASP A 24 -16.70 -5.42 -19.46
C ASP A 24 -17.77 -4.48 -18.88
N THR A 25 -17.75 -4.31 -17.55
CA THR A 25 -18.69 -3.42 -16.87
C THR A 25 -18.42 -1.95 -17.20
N ALA A 26 -17.14 -1.56 -17.38
CA ALA A 26 -16.75 -0.23 -17.83
C ALA A 26 -17.24 0.04 -19.27
N ALA A 27 -17.09 -0.93 -20.18
CA ALA A 27 -17.62 -0.83 -21.54
C ALA A 27 -19.15 -0.68 -21.54
N ALA A 28 -19.86 -1.46 -20.72
CA ALA A 28 -21.31 -1.32 -20.56
C ALA A 28 -21.72 0.05 -20.01
N ALA A 29 -20.95 0.61 -19.06
CA ALA A 29 -21.18 1.96 -18.54
C ALA A 29 -20.93 3.02 -19.62
N HIS A 30 -19.94 2.84 -20.49
CA HIS A 30 -19.65 3.76 -21.59
C HIS A 30 -20.83 3.83 -22.57
N THR A 31 -21.31 2.68 -23.04
CA THR A 31 -22.50 2.58 -23.91
C THR A 31 -23.74 3.19 -23.25
N ALA A 32 -23.93 2.96 -21.95
CA ALA A 32 -25.05 3.56 -21.22
C ALA A 32 -24.94 5.10 -21.17
N ALA A 33 -23.74 5.65 -20.95
CA ALA A 33 -23.52 7.08 -20.95
C ALA A 33 -23.84 7.71 -22.32
N GLU A 34 -23.41 7.07 -23.40
CA GLU A 34 -23.69 7.49 -24.78
C GLU A 34 -25.19 7.48 -25.10
N GLN A 35 -25.89 6.41 -24.74
CA GLN A 35 -27.34 6.29 -24.96
C GLN A 35 -28.13 7.36 -24.19
N ILE A 36 -27.74 7.64 -22.94
CA ILE A 36 -28.37 8.70 -22.14
C ILE A 36 -28.10 10.07 -22.78
N GLY A 37 -26.86 10.35 -23.15
CA GLY A 37 -26.49 11.61 -23.81
C GLY A 37 -27.24 11.84 -25.12
N SER A 38 -27.37 10.80 -25.95
CA SER A 38 -28.07 10.87 -27.24
C SER A 38 -29.57 11.12 -27.06
N ARG A 39 -30.22 10.45 -26.10
CA ARG A 39 -31.63 10.69 -25.79
C ARG A 39 -31.86 12.09 -25.21
N ALA A 40 -30.97 12.55 -24.32
CA ALA A 40 -31.04 13.90 -23.78
C ALA A 40 -30.95 14.96 -24.88
N ALA A 41 -30.03 14.79 -25.84
CA ALA A 41 -29.91 15.68 -26.99
C ALA A 41 -31.17 15.67 -27.86
N ALA A 42 -31.71 14.49 -28.19
CA ALA A 42 -32.93 14.36 -28.98
C ALA A 42 -34.16 15.02 -28.33
N SER A 43 -34.20 15.04 -27.00
CA SER A 43 -35.27 15.69 -26.22
C SER A 43 -35.01 17.18 -25.90
N GLY A 44 -33.96 17.79 -26.47
CA GLY A 44 -33.65 19.21 -26.26
C GLY A 44 -32.92 19.54 -24.95
N PHE A 45 -32.49 18.54 -24.17
CA PHE A 45 -31.74 18.73 -22.93
C PHE A 45 -30.23 18.83 -23.19
N ALA A 46 -29.80 19.88 -23.89
CA ALA A 46 -28.41 20.06 -24.33
C ALA A 46 -27.38 20.02 -23.18
N GLY A 47 -27.71 20.59 -22.01
CA GLY A 47 -26.83 20.56 -20.84
C GLY A 47 -26.58 19.15 -20.28
N ILE A 48 -27.61 18.29 -20.26
CA ILE A 48 -27.47 16.89 -19.85
C ILE A 48 -26.61 16.15 -20.87
N ALA A 49 -26.86 16.34 -22.17
CA ALA A 49 -26.05 15.72 -23.22
C ALA A 49 -24.56 16.08 -23.10
N GLN A 50 -24.24 17.35 -22.84
CA GLN A 50 -22.87 17.81 -22.62
C GLN A 50 -22.25 17.18 -21.37
N ASN A 51 -22.98 17.11 -20.26
CA ASN A 51 -22.47 16.48 -19.04
C ASN A 51 -22.26 14.98 -19.22
N MET A 52 -23.11 14.30 -19.99
CA MET A 52 -22.95 12.89 -20.31
C MET A 52 -21.75 12.61 -21.22
N ALA A 53 -21.38 13.54 -22.10
CA ALA A 53 -20.11 13.44 -22.83
C ALA A 53 -18.90 13.41 -21.87
N ARG A 54 -18.89 14.28 -20.85
CA ARG A 54 -17.84 14.28 -19.82
C ARG A 54 -17.82 12.98 -19.01
N VAL A 55 -19.00 12.45 -18.67
CA VAL A 55 -19.12 11.14 -18.00
C VAL A 55 -18.54 10.03 -18.89
N ARG A 56 -18.85 10.03 -20.19
CA ARG A 56 -18.34 9.05 -21.14
C ARG A 56 -16.81 9.10 -21.23
N ASP A 57 -16.24 10.29 -21.34
CA ASP A 57 -14.78 10.47 -21.39
C ASP A 57 -14.10 9.97 -20.09
N ALA A 58 -14.71 10.22 -18.93
CA ALA A 58 -14.23 9.70 -17.64
C ALA A 58 -14.35 8.17 -17.52
N VAL A 59 -15.44 7.58 -18.04
CA VAL A 59 -15.61 6.12 -18.09
C VAL A 59 -14.57 5.49 -19.04
N GLN A 60 -14.24 6.16 -20.14
CA GLN A 60 -13.18 5.72 -21.05
C GLN A 60 -11.81 5.74 -20.37
N GLU A 61 -11.43 6.83 -19.70
CA GLU A 61 -10.18 6.93 -18.92
C GLU A 61 -10.08 5.81 -17.88
N MET A 62 -11.18 5.55 -17.17
CA MET A 62 -11.29 4.41 -16.23
C MET A 62 -11.10 3.06 -16.94
N GLY A 63 -11.73 2.85 -18.09
CA GLY A 63 -11.61 1.63 -18.88
C GLY A 63 -10.18 1.38 -19.39
N GLU A 64 -9.49 2.44 -19.82
CA GLU A 64 -8.08 2.41 -20.24
C GLU A 64 -7.17 2.05 -19.05
N SER A 65 -7.41 2.63 -17.87
CA SER A 65 -6.68 2.30 -16.63
C SER A 65 -6.84 0.81 -16.26
N VAL A 66 -8.07 0.27 -16.33
CA VAL A 66 -8.31 -1.17 -16.08
C VAL A 66 -7.67 -2.03 -17.17
N GLY A 67 -7.71 -1.62 -18.43
CA GLY A 67 -7.04 -2.32 -19.53
C GLY A 67 -5.52 -2.41 -19.35
N ALA A 68 -4.89 -1.36 -18.84
CA ALA A 68 -3.47 -1.38 -18.48
C ALA A 68 -3.18 -2.42 -17.39
N LEU A 69 -4.04 -2.52 -16.36
CA LEU A 69 -3.92 -3.53 -15.31
C LEU A 69 -4.04 -4.97 -15.85
N VAL A 70 -4.97 -5.21 -16.78
CA VAL A 70 -5.11 -6.53 -17.45
C VAL A 70 -3.80 -6.93 -18.11
N LYS A 71 -3.18 -6.00 -18.86
CA LYS A 71 -1.89 -6.23 -19.51
C LYS A 71 -0.79 -6.53 -18.50
N THR A 72 -0.61 -5.68 -17.48
CA THR A 72 0.43 -5.88 -16.45
C THR A 72 0.24 -7.20 -15.69
N SER A 73 -1.00 -7.56 -15.35
CA SER A 73 -1.32 -8.84 -14.71
C SER A 73 -0.96 -10.04 -15.60
N ALA A 74 -1.30 -9.98 -16.89
CA ALA A 74 -0.98 -11.04 -17.84
C ALA A 74 0.54 -11.23 -18.02
N GLU A 75 1.31 -10.13 -18.12
CA GLU A 75 2.77 -10.17 -18.17
C GLU A 75 3.38 -10.77 -16.90
N THR A 76 2.85 -10.38 -15.73
CA THR A 76 3.31 -10.89 -14.43
C THR A 76 3.04 -12.39 -14.32
N ARG A 77 1.84 -12.84 -14.74
CA ARG A 77 1.50 -14.27 -14.80
C ARG A 77 2.44 -15.02 -15.75
N ALA A 78 2.72 -14.47 -16.93
CA ALA A 78 3.64 -15.10 -17.88
C ALA A 78 5.06 -15.24 -17.30
N GLN A 79 5.52 -14.26 -16.53
CA GLN A 79 6.80 -14.33 -15.82
C GLN A 79 6.82 -15.46 -14.78
N VAL A 80 5.75 -15.64 -14.00
CA VAL A 80 5.63 -16.75 -13.05
C VAL A 80 5.60 -18.10 -13.77
N ALA A 81 4.84 -18.20 -14.86
CA ALA A 81 4.75 -19.43 -15.65
C ALA A 81 6.06 -19.82 -16.35
N ALA A 82 6.91 -18.85 -16.65
CA ALA A 82 8.22 -19.08 -17.25
C ALA A 82 9.28 -19.55 -16.23
N ALA A 83 9.02 -19.46 -14.93
CA ALA A 83 9.95 -19.92 -13.90
C ALA A 83 10.12 -21.45 -14.00
N PRO A 84 11.34 -21.98 -14.14
CA PRO A 84 11.57 -23.42 -14.19
C PRO A 84 11.05 -24.13 -12.94
N LYS A 85 10.53 -25.34 -13.09
CA LYS A 85 9.99 -26.15 -11.97
C LYS A 85 11.07 -26.61 -10.97
N GLN A 86 12.33 -26.58 -11.36
CA GLN A 86 13.49 -27.01 -10.57
C GLN A 86 14.56 -25.92 -10.56
N LEU A 87 14.23 -24.78 -9.98
CA LEU A 87 15.21 -23.71 -9.76
C LEU A 87 16.06 -24.01 -8.52
N SER A 88 17.33 -23.64 -8.58
CA SER A 88 18.12 -23.49 -7.34
C SER A 88 17.50 -22.42 -6.44
N PRO A 89 17.85 -22.40 -5.14
CA PRO A 89 17.35 -21.37 -4.23
C PRO A 89 17.59 -19.94 -4.73
N GLN A 90 18.79 -19.64 -5.21
CA GLN A 90 19.16 -18.30 -5.71
C GLN A 90 18.41 -17.94 -6.98
N GLU A 91 18.24 -18.87 -7.91
CA GLU A 91 17.46 -18.63 -9.13
C GLU A 91 15.98 -18.42 -8.81
N THR A 92 15.42 -19.12 -7.82
CA THR A 92 14.04 -18.91 -7.36
C THR A 92 13.85 -17.50 -6.81
N ILE A 93 14.76 -17.06 -5.94
CA ILE A 93 14.72 -15.70 -5.38
C ILE A 93 14.84 -14.67 -6.50
N GLY A 94 15.78 -14.85 -7.43
CA GLY A 94 15.97 -13.98 -8.58
C GLY A 94 14.75 -13.91 -9.50
N ALA A 95 14.06 -15.04 -9.71
CA ALA A 95 12.87 -15.11 -10.55
C ALA A 95 11.63 -14.49 -9.90
N LEU A 96 11.45 -14.65 -8.59
CA LEU A 96 10.25 -14.23 -7.86
C LEU A 96 10.30 -12.80 -7.33
N THR A 97 11.48 -12.24 -7.08
CA THR A 97 11.61 -10.85 -6.59
C THR A 97 10.95 -9.83 -7.53
N PRO A 98 11.15 -9.87 -8.86
CA PRO A 98 10.47 -8.94 -9.77
C PRO A 98 8.95 -9.16 -9.85
N VAL A 99 8.47 -10.38 -9.59
CA VAL A 99 7.03 -10.68 -9.52
C VAL A 99 6.40 -9.95 -8.33
N ALA A 100 7.05 -9.94 -7.16
CA ALA A 100 6.58 -9.18 -6.01
C ALA A 100 6.45 -7.67 -6.32
N HIS A 101 7.46 -7.10 -6.98
CA HIS A 101 7.41 -5.69 -7.42
C HIS A 101 6.28 -5.41 -8.41
N ARG A 102 6.07 -6.28 -9.41
CA ARG A 102 4.95 -6.11 -10.36
C ARG A 102 3.58 -6.23 -9.68
N LEU A 103 3.45 -7.08 -8.66
CA LEU A 103 2.22 -7.15 -7.86
C LEU A 103 1.96 -5.85 -7.10
N ASP A 104 2.99 -5.15 -6.62
CA ASP A 104 2.82 -3.79 -6.06
C ASP A 104 2.35 -2.78 -7.11
N GLU A 105 2.89 -2.84 -8.33
CA GLU A 105 2.44 -1.98 -9.45
C GLU A 105 0.96 -2.23 -9.78
N VAL A 106 0.54 -3.51 -9.87
CA VAL A 106 -0.87 -3.87 -10.08
C VAL A 106 -1.74 -3.35 -8.95
N ARG A 107 -1.29 -3.47 -7.69
CA ARG A 107 -2.03 -2.95 -6.53
C ARG A 107 -2.19 -1.43 -6.61
N GLN A 108 -1.11 -0.72 -6.89
CA GLN A 108 -1.12 0.74 -7.01
C GLN A 108 -2.03 1.20 -8.15
N GLY A 109 -1.94 0.59 -9.33
CA GLY A 109 -2.82 0.91 -10.45
C GLY A 109 -4.29 0.57 -10.17
N THR A 110 -4.56 -0.46 -9.35
CA THR A 110 -5.91 -0.78 -8.88
C THR A 110 -6.45 0.34 -7.99
N SER A 111 -5.65 0.86 -7.06
CA SER A 111 -6.04 2.03 -6.24
C SER A 111 -6.32 3.27 -7.09
N VAL A 112 -5.50 3.55 -8.11
CA VAL A 112 -5.75 4.65 -9.05
C VAL A 112 -7.08 4.46 -9.78
N SER A 113 -7.37 3.23 -10.24
CA SER A 113 -8.61 2.90 -10.93
C SER A 113 -9.85 3.07 -10.03
N ILE A 114 -9.74 2.74 -8.74
CA ILE A 114 -10.81 2.96 -7.76
C ILE A 114 -11.13 4.45 -7.62
N GLU A 115 -10.12 5.33 -7.60
CA GLU A 115 -10.36 6.78 -7.52
C GLU A 115 -10.99 7.35 -8.80
N LEU A 116 -10.61 6.84 -9.97
CA LEU A 116 -11.29 7.18 -11.23
C LEU A 116 -12.78 6.79 -11.19
N VAL A 117 -13.11 5.62 -10.64
CA VAL A 117 -14.51 5.20 -10.43
C VAL A 117 -15.24 6.19 -9.52
N ASN A 118 -14.64 6.57 -8.38
CA ASN A 118 -15.25 7.52 -7.43
C ASN A 118 -15.52 8.88 -8.07
N ARG A 119 -14.54 9.41 -8.82
CA ARG A 119 -14.70 10.66 -9.57
C ARG A 119 -15.81 10.56 -10.62
N THR A 120 -15.85 9.47 -11.36
CA THR A 120 -16.88 9.22 -12.39
C THR A 120 -18.28 9.18 -11.78
N ARG A 121 -18.43 8.60 -10.58
CA ARG A 121 -19.72 8.60 -9.86
C ARG A 121 -20.19 10.00 -9.48
N GLN A 122 -19.27 10.86 -9.02
CA GLN A 122 -19.60 12.25 -8.71
C GLN A 122 -20.09 12.98 -9.96
N LEU A 123 -19.41 12.77 -11.10
CA LEU A 123 -19.85 13.32 -12.40
C LEU A 123 -21.23 12.82 -12.79
N VAL A 124 -21.51 11.52 -12.66
CA VAL A 124 -22.84 10.93 -12.94
C VAL A 124 -23.93 11.54 -12.04
N GLY A 125 -23.65 11.69 -10.75
CA GLY A 125 -24.59 12.28 -9.80
C GLY A 125 -24.94 13.73 -10.16
N ALA A 126 -23.93 14.52 -10.56
CA ALA A 126 -24.14 15.90 -11.01
C ALA A 126 -24.84 15.97 -12.39
N ALA A 127 -24.45 15.12 -13.35
CA ALA A 127 -24.98 15.11 -14.71
C ALA A 127 -26.47 14.76 -14.78
N LEU A 128 -26.93 13.89 -13.86
CA LEU A 128 -28.29 13.36 -13.83
C LEU A 128 -29.09 13.84 -12.62
N GLN A 129 -28.72 15.01 -12.06
CA GLN A 129 -29.48 15.65 -10.99
C GLN A 129 -30.91 15.92 -11.46
N GLY A 130 -31.90 15.37 -10.76
CA GLY A 130 -33.33 15.44 -11.14
C GLY A 130 -33.81 14.34 -12.10
N GLY A 131 -32.91 13.46 -12.57
CA GLY A 131 -33.24 12.26 -13.34
C GLY A 131 -33.10 10.95 -12.53
N GLN A 132 -32.83 9.84 -13.22
CA GLN A 132 -32.60 8.52 -12.60
C GLN A 132 -31.13 8.08 -12.72
N PRO A 133 -30.21 8.54 -11.85
CA PRO A 133 -28.80 8.14 -11.87
C PRO A 133 -28.56 6.69 -11.40
N GLY A 134 -29.54 6.07 -10.73
CA GLY A 134 -29.42 4.79 -10.04
C GLY A 134 -28.76 3.68 -10.87
N PRO A 135 -29.23 3.36 -12.09
CA PRO A 135 -28.65 2.29 -12.90
C PRO A 135 -27.20 2.53 -13.33
N MET A 136 -26.78 3.78 -13.51
CA MET A 136 -25.39 4.12 -13.85
C MET A 136 -24.49 4.03 -12.61
N LEU A 137 -24.96 4.58 -11.48
CA LEU A 137 -24.25 4.50 -10.20
C LEU A 137 -24.06 3.05 -9.74
N ALA A 138 -25.06 2.19 -9.90
CA ALA A 138 -24.97 0.77 -9.57
C ALA A 138 -23.88 0.02 -10.37
N ARG A 139 -23.72 0.35 -11.67
CA ARG A 139 -22.64 -0.22 -12.49
C ARG A 139 -21.26 0.24 -12.02
N LEU A 140 -21.11 1.53 -11.72
CA LEU A 140 -19.86 2.07 -11.18
C LEU A 140 -19.55 1.47 -9.80
N ASP A 141 -20.56 1.22 -8.97
CA ASP A 141 -20.42 0.49 -7.71
C ASP A 141 -19.90 -0.94 -7.92
N ALA A 142 -20.43 -1.66 -8.91
CA ALA A 142 -19.98 -3.02 -9.24
C ALA A 142 -18.52 -3.05 -9.71
N ILE A 143 -18.09 -2.06 -10.52
CA ILE A 143 -16.68 -1.90 -10.92
C ILE A 143 -15.81 -1.68 -9.67
N ARG A 144 -16.20 -0.74 -8.80
CA ARG A 144 -15.46 -0.43 -7.56
C ARG A 144 -15.29 -1.65 -6.67
N GLN A 145 -16.37 -2.38 -6.41
CA GLN A 145 -16.34 -3.59 -5.58
C GLN A 145 -15.44 -4.67 -6.18
N THR A 146 -15.49 -4.85 -7.50
CA THR A 146 -14.62 -5.79 -8.22
C THR A 146 -13.15 -5.39 -8.07
N LEU A 147 -12.82 -4.11 -8.23
CA LEU A 147 -11.44 -3.61 -8.07
C LEU A 147 -10.93 -3.74 -6.63
N VAL A 148 -11.78 -3.54 -5.62
CA VAL A 148 -11.40 -3.77 -4.21
C VAL A 148 -11.04 -5.24 -3.99
N ALA A 149 -11.86 -6.18 -4.49
CA ALA A 149 -11.57 -7.61 -4.39
C ALA A 149 -10.29 -8.01 -5.15
N VAL A 150 -10.02 -7.36 -6.30
CA VAL A 150 -8.74 -7.53 -7.02
C VAL A 150 -7.57 -7.04 -6.17
N ALA A 151 -7.65 -5.87 -5.54
CA ALA A 151 -6.57 -5.33 -4.70
C ALA A 151 -6.25 -6.23 -3.49
N GLU A 152 -7.29 -6.78 -2.86
CA GLU A 152 -7.15 -7.77 -1.78
C GLU A 152 -6.43 -9.03 -2.29
N ARG A 153 -6.86 -9.56 -3.44
CA ARG A 153 -6.25 -10.76 -4.04
C ARG A 153 -4.80 -10.54 -4.45
N VAL A 154 -4.47 -9.38 -5.02
CA VAL A 154 -3.08 -8.99 -5.35
C VAL A 154 -2.20 -8.96 -4.11
N THR A 155 -2.75 -8.47 -2.98
CA THR A 155 -2.04 -8.47 -1.69
C THR A 155 -1.77 -9.91 -1.21
N THR A 156 -2.74 -10.81 -1.32
CA THR A 156 -2.55 -12.24 -1.01
C THR A 156 -1.51 -12.89 -1.92
N ALA A 157 -1.57 -12.64 -3.22
CA ALA A 157 -0.59 -13.17 -4.17
C ALA A 157 0.83 -12.71 -3.82
N LYS A 158 1.00 -11.43 -3.45
CA LYS A 158 2.30 -10.89 -3.02
C LYS A 158 2.81 -11.61 -1.76
N GLN A 159 1.95 -11.80 -0.76
CA GLN A 159 2.30 -12.53 0.45
C GLN A 159 2.74 -13.97 0.15
N HIS A 160 2.08 -14.64 -0.80
CA HIS A 160 2.47 -15.96 -1.25
C HIS A 160 3.86 -15.95 -1.90
N VAL A 161 4.16 -14.96 -2.76
CA VAL A 161 5.49 -14.79 -3.37
C VAL A 161 6.56 -14.58 -2.28
N GLU A 162 6.33 -13.67 -1.34
CA GLU A 162 7.26 -13.37 -0.25
C GLU A 162 7.51 -14.57 0.66
N ALA A 163 6.47 -15.36 0.97
CA ALA A 163 6.58 -16.58 1.75
C ALA A 163 7.45 -17.64 1.05
N VAL A 164 7.33 -17.78 -0.27
CA VAL A 164 8.18 -18.68 -1.07
C VAL A 164 9.63 -18.19 -1.03
N ILE A 165 9.88 -16.90 -1.26
CA ILE A 165 11.23 -16.29 -1.21
C ILE A 165 11.88 -16.54 0.16
N ALA A 166 11.16 -16.25 1.25
CA ALA A 166 11.68 -16.40 2.61
C ALA A 166 12.05 -17.85 2.94
N ARG A 167 11.19 -18.82 2.57
CA ARG A 167 11.47 -20.24 2.78
C ARG A 167 12.72 -20.70 2.04
N VAL A 168 12.84 -20.30 0.77
CA VAL A 168 13.97 -20.67 -0.06
C VAL A 168 15.28 -20.06 0.47
N GLY A 169 15.23 -18.85 1.02
CA GLY A 169 16.36 -18.22 1.70
C GLY A 169 16.85 -19.01 2.91
N GLN A 170 15.95 -19.58 3.72
CA GLN A 170 16.31 -20.38 4.90
C GLN A 170 17.04 -21.68 4.52
N VAL A 171 16.55 -22.40 3.51
CA VAL A 171 17.17 -23.66 3.04
C VAL A 171 18.55 -23.42 2.43
N GLY A 172 18.76 -22.27 1.79
CA GLY A 172 20.06 -21.89 1.22
C GLY A 172 21.15 -21.63 2.26
N ASP A 173 20.80 -21.26 3.49
CA ASP A 173 21.76 -20.97 4.56
C ASP A 173 22.17 -22.22 5.35
N GLU A 174 21.30 -23.24 5.43
CA GLU A 174 21.61 -24.54 6.06
C GLU A 174 22.64 -25.38 5.28
N GLY A 175 22.91 -25.04 4.01
CA GLY A 175 23.88 -25.74 3.15
C GLY A 175 25.31 -25.19 3.19
N LYS A 176 25.58 -24.09 3.92
CA LYS A 176 26.95 -23.57 4.07
C LYS A 176 27.72 -24.37 5.14
N PRO A 177 28.92 -24.90 4.85
CA PRO A 177 29.79 -25.46 5.86
C PRO A 177 30.12 -24.36 6.89
N THR A 178 29.70 -24.57 8.13
CA THR A 178 30.09 -23.75 9.28
C THR A 178 31.59 -23.91 9.51
N THR A 179 32.37 -23.07 8.84
CA THR A 179 33.81 -22.96 9.11
C THR A 179 33.93 -22.12 10.38
N GLY A 180 34.34 -22.77 11.47
CA GLY A 180 34.39 -22.17 12.79
C GLY A 180 35.50 -21.14 13.00
N ALA A 181 35.37 -20.48 14.16
CA ALA A 181 36.37 -19.75 14.91
C ALA A 181 36.72 -18.30 14.46
N GLY A 182 35.98 -17.36 15.06
CA GLY A 182 36.41 -15.99 15.30
C GLY A 182 35.89 -15.54 16.67
N VAL A 183 36.80 -15.46 17.63
CA VAL A 183 36.69 -15.04 19.04
C VAL A 183 35.63 -13.95 19.30
N PRO A 184 34.80 -14.03 20.37
CA PRO A 184 33.95 -12.92 20.76
C PRO A 184 34.78 -11.82 21.43
N ASP A 185 34.86 -10.67 20.74
CA ASP A 185 35.21 -9.39 21.34
C ASP A 185 34.13 -9.02 22.37
N GLN A 186 34.51 -8.94 23.64
CA GLN A 186 33.66 -8.47 24.73
C GLN A 186 33.48 -6.95 24.62
N GLY A 187 32.74 -6.53 23.59
CA GLY A 187 32.16 -5.20 23.52
C GLY A 187 31.13 -5.05 24.64
N SER A 188 31.22 -3.96 25.39
CA SER A 188 30.26 -3.60 26.45
C SER A 188 28.81 -3.78 25.97
N PRO A 189 27.88 -4.26 26.82
CA PRO A 189 26.52 -4.54 26.40
C PRO A 189 25.91 -3.26 25.82
N VAL A 190 25.59 -3.30 24.52
CA VAL A 190 24.77 -2.27 23.88
C VAL A 190 23.52 -2.15 24.74
N PRO A 191 23.22 -0.97 25.32
CA PRO A 191 22.04 -0.82 26.16
C PRO A 191 20.82 -1.23 25.33
N GLY A 192 20.12 -2.27 25.76
CA GLY A 192 18.87 -2.69 25.13
C GLY A 192 17.85 -1.55 25.10
N PRO A 193 16.81 -1.64 24.24
CA PRO A 193 15.81 -0.59 24.12
C PRO A 193 15.18 -0.28 25.48
N ALA A 194 14.82 0.98 25.73
CA ALA A 194 14.23 1.42 27.00
C ALA A 194 13.01 0.56 27.41
N GLN A 195 12.72 0.46 28.71
CA GLN A 195 11.67 -0.43 29.22
C GLN A 195 10.31 -0.21 28.54
N TRP A 196 9.91 1.05 28.35
CA TRP A 196 8.64 1.41 27.72
C TRP A 196 8.57 1.02 26.21
N ILE A 197 9.71 0.92 25.51
CA ILE A 197 9.75 0.33 24.15
C ILE A 197 9.41 -1.16 24.21
N ARG A 198 10.01 -1.88 25.16
CA ARG A 198 9.76 -3.32 25.36
C ARG A 198 8.31 -3.58 25.77
N ASP A 199 7.76 -2.75 26.65
CA ASP A 199 6.35 -2.78 27.04
C ASP A 199 5.43 -2.41 25.86
N GLY A 200 5.84 -1.47 25.02
CA GLY A 200 5.15 -1.14 23.78
C GLY A 200 5.08 -2.34 22.84
N ALA A 201 6.22 -2.98 22.57
CA ALA A 201 6.32 -4.13 21.68
C ALA A 201 5.44 -5.30 22.12
N ARG A 202 5.41 -5.62 23.42
CA ARG A 202 4.55 -6.66 23.99
C ARG A 202 3.04 -6.37 23.87
N ARG A 203 2.65 -5.11 23.80
CA ARG A 203 1.23 -4.69 23.70
C ARG A 203 0.71 -4.70 22.27
N LEU A 204 1.59 -4.68 21.27
CA LEU A 204 1.16 -4.71 19.88
C LEU A 204 0.68 -6.12 19.51
N PRO A 205 -0.42 -6.25 18.76
CA PRO A 205 -0.87 -7.57 18.31
C PRO A 205 0.18 -8.19 17.39
N PRO A 206 0.44 -9.50 17.51
CA PRO A 206 1.31 -10.18 16.57
C PRO A 206 0.75 -10.04 15.15
N ARG A 207 1.65 -9.94 14.18
CA ARG A 207 1.30 -9.87 12.76
C ARG A 207 1.81 -11.12 12.04
N PRO A 208 1.24 -12.31 12.32
CA PRO A 208 1.72 -13.55 11.73
C PRO A 208 1.66 -13.47 10.21
N GLY A 209 2.80 -13.76 9.57
CA GLY A 209 2.94 -13.69 8.11
C GLY A 209 2.81 -12.29 7.51
N GLY A 210 2.95 -11.21 8.29
CA GLY A 210 2.82 -9.84 7.78
C GLY A 210 1.40 -9.47 7.32
N VAL A 211 0.38 -10.25 7.69
CA VAL A 211 -1.00 -10.07 7.24
C VAL A 211 -1.78 -9.17 8.20
N GLY A 212 -2.74 -8.40 7.67
CA GLY A 212 -3.60 -7.51 8.45
C GLY A 212 -2.98 -6.14 8.69
N PRO A 213 -3.65 -5.27 9.45
CA PRO A 213 -3.17 -3.92 9.70
C PRO A 213 -1.89 -3.90 10.53
N THR A 214 -0.93 -3.09 10.12
CA THR A 214 0.13 -2.61 11.01
C THR A 214 -0.49 -1.87 12.18
N HIS A 215 0.05 -2.09 13.37
CA HIS A 215 -0.24 -1.35 14.59
C HIS A 215 1.04 -0.73 15.13
N GLY A 216 0.90 0.38 15.85
CA GLY A 216 2.04 1.08 16.41
C GLY A 216 1.73 1.87 17.66
N LEU A 217 2.76 2.13 18.45
CA LEU A 217 2.72 2.99 19.63
C LEU A 217 3.86 4.00 19.49
N ALA A 218 3.53 5.29 19.59
CA ALA A 218 4.52 6.37 19.54
C ALA A 218 4.67 7.00 20.93
N PHE A 219 5.89 7.34 21.29
CA PHE A 219 6.26 7.90 22.58
C PHE A 219 7.19 9.10 22.40
N ASP A 220 7.08 10.09 23.26
CA ASP A 220 8.15 11.07 23.44
C ASP A 220 9.38 10.33 23.97
N THR A 221 10.49 10.37 23.23
CA THR A 221 11.71 9.62 23.57
C THR A 221 12.31 10.07 24.90
N THR A 222 12.09 11.33 25.29
CA THR A 222 12.65 11.94 26.50
C THR A 222 11.93 11.47 27.75
N THR A 223 10.60 11.42 27.70
CA THR A 223 9.75 11.13 28.86
C THR A 223 9.24 9.69 28.89
N GLY A 224 9.22 9.01 27.74
CA GLY A 224 8.56 7.72 27.56
C GLY A 224 7.03 7.82 27.57
N THR A 225 6.46 9.03 27.55
CA THR A 225 5.00 9.25 27.55
C THR A 225 4.43 8.95 26.17
N PRO A 226 3.31 8.21 26.05
CA PRO A 226 2.63 7.99 24.78
C PRO A 226 2.17 9.30 24.15
N LEU A 227 2.28 9.41 22.81
CA LEU A 227 1.72 10.56 22.06
C LEU A 227 0.18 10.54 22.03
N THR A 228 -0.41 9.35 22.16
CA THR A 228 -1.86 9.13 22.09
C THR A 228 -2.28 8.06 23.10
N ASP A 229 -3.52 8.13 23.57
CA ASP A 229 -4.10 7.11 24.47
C ASP A 229 -4.36 5.78 23.76
N GLN A 230 -4.60 5.82 22.45
CA GLN A 230 -4.90 4.65 21.63
C GLN A 230 -3.73 4.29 20.71
N PRO A 231 -3.49 2.99 20.44
CA PRO A 231 -2.53 2.58 19.44
C PRO A 231 -2.89 3.08 18.04
N TYR A 232 -1.88 3.42 17.26
CA TYR A 232 -2.03 3.69 15.84
C TYR A 232 -2.36 2.38 15.12
N ARG A 233 -3.21 2.49 14.10
CA ARG A 233 -3.54 1.42 13.16
C ARG A 233 -3.34 1.94 11.74
N SER A 234 -2.70 1.17 10.87
CA SER A 234 -2.61 1.49 9.44
C SER A 234 -3.98 1.47 8.77
N GLY A 235 -4.10 2.21 7.67
CA GLY A 235 -5.32 2.42 6.91
C GLY A 235 -5.48 3.86 6.47
N HIS A 236 -6.31 4.06 5.44
CA HIS A 236 -6.43 5.33 4.75
C HIS A 236 -6.79 6.51 5.66
N ASN A 237 -5.95 7.55 5.62
CA ASN A 237 -6.10 8.79 6.35
C ASN A 237 -5.53 9.99 5.59
N ILE A 238 -6.41 10.68 4.86
CA ILE A 238 -5.99 11.88 4.13
C ILE A 238 -5.49 12.99 5.06
N ALA A 239 -5.92 13.03 6.33
CA ALA A 239 -5.51 14.07 7.28
C ALA A 239 -3.99 14.05 7.56
N SER A 240 -3.32 12.91 7.38
CA SER A 240 -1.86 12.78 7.53
C SER A 240 -1.06 13.61 6.52
N THR A 241 -1.72 14.15 5.50
CA THR A 241 -1.14 14.97 4.43
C THR A 241 -1.59 16.43 4.44
N ALA A 242 -2.45 16.84 5.40
CA ALA A 242 -3.12 18.15 5.37
C ALA A 242 -2.16 19.35 5.29
N ASP A 243 -1.01 19.24 5.93
CA ASP A 243 0.05 20.24 6.04
C ASP A 243 1.27 19.93 5.14
N LEU A 244 1.17 18.96 4.24
CA LEU A 244 2.24 18.57 3.33
C LEU A 244 2.07 19.19 1.93
N ARG A 245 3.20 19.42 1.26
CA ARG A 245 3.22 19.83 -0.15
C ARG A 245 2.92 18.60 -1.03
N PRO A 246 1.92 18.67 -1.93
CA PRO A 246 1.66 17.57 -2.86
C PRO A 246 2.86 17.35 -3.77
N LEU A 247 3.10 16.10 -4.15
CA LEU A 247 4.16 15.75 -5.08
C LEU A 247 3.71 16.09 -6.51
N PRO A 248 4.43 16.96 -7.26
CA PRO A 248 4.02 17.37 -8.59
C PRO A 248 3.84 16.19 -9.54
N ALA A 249 4.71 15.18 -9.45
CA ALA A 249 4.68 13.98 -10.29
C ALA A 249 3.41 13.13 -10.09
N LEU A 250 2.80 13.17 -8.90
CA LEU A 250 1.61 12.39 -8.56
C LEU A 250 0.31 13.20 -8.58
N LYS A 251 0.40 14.53 -8.75
CA LYS A 251 -0.73 15.46 -8.56
C LYS A 251 -1.45 15.22 -7.21
N GLY A 252 -0.70 14.85 -6.18
CA GLY A 252 -1.26 14.40 -4.90
C GLY A 252 -0.20 13.84 -3.96
N PHE A 253 -0.59 12.86 -3.14
CA PHE A 253 0.29 12.19 -2.18
C PHE A 253 0.36 10.69 -2.48
N PRO A 254 1.54 10.05 -2.31
CA PRO A 254 1.61 8.60 -2.38
C PRO A 254 0.84 7.99 -1.20
N TRP A 255 0.30 6.80 -1.43
CA TRP A 255 -0.49 6.05 -0.44
C TRP A 255 0.28 5.81 0.86
N THR A 256 1.61 5.74 0.82
CA THR A 256 2.47 5.63 2.01
C THR A 256 2.36 6.83 2.95
N LEU A 257 1.98 8.02 2.46
CA LEU A 257 1.75 9.19 3.31
C LEU A 257 0.32 9.28 3.84
N THR A 258 -0.63 8.57 3.24
CA THR A 258 -2.03 8.55 3.68
C THR A 258 -2.36 7.34 4.55
N ASP A 259 -1.69 6.21 4.35
CA ASP A 259 -2.16 4.93 4.89
C ASP A 259 -1.23 4.36 5.97
N HIS A 260 0.03 4.78 6.01
CA HIS A 260 1.03 4.23 6.92
C HIS A 260 1.09 4.98 8.26
N ILE A 261 1.43 4.23 9.31
CA ILE A 261 1.48 4.75 10.68
C ILE A 261 2.60 5.79 10.82
N GLU A 262 3.70 5.59 10.12
CA GLU A 262 4.87 6.45 10.18
C GLU A 262 4.55 7.87 9.71
N ALA A 263 3.70 7.98 8.67
CA ALA A 263 3.21 9.26 8.19
C ALA A 263 2.21 9.91 9.17
N ARG A 264 1.36 9.11 9.82
CA ARG A 264 0.46 9.56 10.90
C ARG A 264 1.25 10.11 12.09
N VAL A 265 2.26 9.38 12.57
CA VAL A 265 3.13 9.84 13.67
C VAL A 265 3.91 11.08 13.26
N ALA A 266 4.42 11.14 12.03
CA ALA A 266 5.07 12.36 11.52
C ALA A 266 4.09 13.55 11.48
N GLN A 267 2.79 13.33 11.22
CA GLN A 267 1.77 14.38 11.30
C GLN A 267 1.54 14.85 12.74
N GLU A 268 1.52 13.95 13.72
CA GLU A 268 1.46 14.32 15.13
C GLU A 268 2.68 15.16 15.54
N MET A 269 3.87 14.81 15.07
CA MET A 269 5.10 15.58 15.31
C MET A 269 5.07 16.99 14.73
N ARG A 270 4.20 17.28 13.75
CA ARG A 270 4.04 18.62 13.14
C ARG A 270 3.08 19.52 13.92
N GLN A 271 2.34 18.98 14.87
CA GLN A 271 1.44 19.78 15.71
C GLN A 271 2.23 20.73 16.63
N SER A 272 1.62 21.88 16.95
CA SER A 272 2.22 22.84 17.88
C SER A 272 2.38 22.22 19.27
N GLY A 273 3.59 22.30 19.82
CA GLY A 273 3.92 21.73 21.14
C GLY A 273 4.22 20.22 21.13
N ALA A 274 4.21 19.57 19.96
CA ALA A 274 4.57 18.15 19.85
C ALA A 274 6.06 17.90 20.18
N PRO A 275 6.39 16.71 20.71
CA PRO A 275 7.77 16.34 21.02
C PRO A 275 8.66 16.32 19.78
N ARG A 276 9.92 16.72 19.96
CA ARG A 276 10.93 16.79 18.90
C ARG A 276 11.70 15.50 18.72
N ASP A 277 11.77 14.63 19.73
CA ASP A 277 12.35 13.29 19.62
C ASP A 277 11.27 12.27 19.95
N VAL A 278 10.91 11.44 18.97
CA VAL A 278 9.82 10.47 19.08
C VAL A 278 10.33 9.08 18.76
N SER A 279 9.95 8.12 19.59
CA SER A 279 10.17 6.70 19.32
C SER A 279 8.87 6.03 18.93
N LEU A 280 8.86 5.33 17.79
CA LEU A 280 7.72 4.60 17.28
C LEU A 280 8.01 3.10 17.29
N VAL A 281 7.20 2.33 18.00
CA VAL A 281 7.24 0.87 17.99
C VAL A 281 6.16 0.35 17.04
N LEU A 282 6.53 -0.50 16.08
CA LEU A 282 5.64 -1.07 15.07
C LEU A 282 5.65 -2.58 15.12
N ASN A 283 4.53 -3.21 14.77
CA ASN A 283 4.48 -4.65 14.52
C ASN A 283 4.81 -5.03 13.06
N ASN A 284 5.38 -4.09 12.29
CA ASN A 284 5.83 -4.29 10.93
C ASN A 284 6.95 -3.32 10.57
N GLU A 285 7.81 -3.73 9.65
CA GLU A 285 8.82 -2.85 9.09
C GLU A 285 8.20 -1.76 8.20
N PRO A 286 8.72 -0.52 8.24
CA PRO A 286 8.41 0.49 7.25
C PRO A 286 8.74 0.00 5.84
N CYS A 287 7.87 0.32 4.87
CA CYS A 287 8.13 -0.08 3.48
C CYS A 287 9.36 0.64 2.90
N THR A 288 10.12 -0.11 2.11
CA THR A 288 11.38 0.32 1.47
C THR A 288 11.22 0.58 -0.03
N ASP A 289 9.99 0.53 -0.53
CA ASP A 289 9.65 0.68 -1.96
C ASP A 289 10.20 1.98 -2.55
N ASP A 290 10.73 1.92 -3.78
CA ASP A 290 11.21 3.11 -4.49
C ASP A 290 10.14 3.60 -5.50
N PRO A 291 9.93 4.92 -5.68
CA PRO A 291 10.57 6.06 -5.01
C PRO A 291 9.82 6.59 -3.78
N TYR A 292 8.68 6.00 -3.41
CA TYR A 292 7.74 6.59 -2.44
C TYR A 292 7.56 5.81 -1.14
N GLY A 293 8.42 4.84 -0.85
CA GLY A 293 8.44 4.11 0.40
C GLY A 293 8.65 5.01 1.60
N CYS A 294 8.12 4.61 2.76
CA CYS A 294 8.27 5.35 4.01
C CYS A 294 9.74 5.62 4.34
N ASP A 295 10.63 4.66 4.10
CA ASP A 295 12.07 4.84 4.35
C ASP A 295 12.68 6.06 3.61
N ARG A 296 12.20 6.35 2.40
CA ARG A 296 12.65 7.50 1.60
C ARG A 296 11.93 8.79 1.99
N MET A 297 10.63 8.70 2.19
CA MET A 297 9.76 9.87 2.34
C MET A 297 9.77 10.44 3.76
N LEU A 298 9.98 9.62 4.79
CA LEU A 298 9.78 10.02 6.19
C LEU A 298 10.61 11.23 6.60
N ARG A 299 11.89 11.26 6.26
CA ARG A 299 12.78 12.39 6.59
C ARG A 299 12.27 13.73 6.04
N HIS A 300 11.44 13.72 4.99
CA HIS A 300 10.89 14.95 4.40
C HIS A 300 9.63 15.42 5.11
N VAL A 301 8.83 14.50 5.66
CA VAL A 301 7.56 14.82 6.33
C VAL A 301 7.70 14.97 7.85
N ILE A 302 8.84 14.61 8.43
CA ILE A 302 9.20 14.92 9.82
C ILE A 302 9.66 16.39 9.91
N PRO A 303 9.20 17.17 10.92
CA PRO A 303 9.60 18.56 11.08
C PRO A 303 11.12 18.75 11.15
N ALA A 304 11.60 19.87 10.62
CA ALA A 304 13.02 20.19 10.67
C ALA A 304 13.52 20.27 12.12
N GLY A 305 14.65 19.62 12.41
CA GLY A 305 15.24 19.55 13.75
C GLY A 305 14.55 18.56 14.70
N SER A 306 13.54 17.82 14.23
CA SER A 306 12.94 16.71 14.95
C SER A 306 13.57 15.37 14.54
N ARG A 307 13.32 14.33 15.32
CA ARG A 307 13.84 12.98 15.12
C ARG A 307 12.74 11.95 15.37
N LEU A 308 12.66 10.95 14.48
CA LEU A 308 11.82 9.77 14.65
C LEU A 308 12.70 8.52 14.69
N THR A 309 12.65 7.77 15.77
CA THR A 309 13.35 6.49 15.91
C THR A 309 12.33 5.34 15.85
N ILE A 310 12.44 4.48 14.83
CA ILE A 310 11.51 3.36 14.64
C ILE A 310 12.11 2.07 15.19
N TYR A 311 11.35 1.38 16.02
CA TYR A 311 11.58 0.03 16.51
C TYR A 311 10.52 -0.90 15.92
N VAL A 312 10.91 -2.13 15.59
CA VAL A 312 10.00 -3.15 15.06
C VAL A 312 9.97 -4.31 16.03
N THR A 313 8.78 -4.86 16.28
CA THR A 313 8.63 -6.05 17.12
C THR A 313 9.42 -7.20 16.52
N ASP A 314 10.26 -7.81 17.34
CA ASP A 314 11.12 -8.92 16.94
C ASP A 314 11.21 -9.87 18.15
N PRO A 315 10.62 -11.07 18.07
CA PRO A 315 10.61 -12.01 19.19
C PRO A 315 12.02 -12.51 19.56
N ASP A 316 12.96 -12.45 18.63
CA ASP A 316 14.34 -12.91 18.82
C ASP A 316 15.25 -11.79 19.37
N ALA A 317 14.80 -10.53 19.28
CA ALA A 317 15.54 -9.39 19.81
C ALA A 317 15.41 -9.28 21.35
N PRO A 318 16.46 -8.83 22.05
CA PRO A 318 16.40 -8.54 23.48
C PRO A 318 15.27 -7.55 23.82
N GLY A 319 14.25 -8.04 24.52
CA GLY A 319 13.10 -7.24 24.92
C GLY A 319 11.95 -7.19 23.91
N GLY A 320 11.97 -8.02 22.86
CA GLY A 320 10.86 -8.17 21.91
C GLY A 320 10.80 -7.08 20.84
N ALA A 321 11.85 -6.26 20.71
CA ALA A 321 11.92 -5.21 19.70
C ALA A 321 13.36 -4.95 19.27
N ARG A 322 13.55 -4.74 17.97
CA ARG A 322 14.82 -4.30 17.38
C ARG A 322 14.72 -2.87 16.88
N LEU A 323 15.83 -2.13 16.94
CA LEU A 323 15.94 -0.86 16.24
C LEU A 323 15.87 -1.12 14.73
N PHE A 324 14.95 -0.44 14.05
CA PHE A 324 14.88 -0.47 12.59
C PHE A 324 15.74 0.64 12.00
N ARG A 325 15.39 1.90 12.28
CA ARG A 325 16.10 3.07 11.76
C ARG A 325 15.75 4.33 12.54
N ARG A 326 16.68 5.28 12.53
CA ARG A 326 16.47 6.66 12.99
C ARG A 326 16.41 7.60 11.79
N TYR A 327 15.45 8.52 11.80
CA TYR A 327 15.23 9.53 10.78
C TYR A 327 15.34 10.91 11.40
N ASP A 328 16.24 11.73 10.86
CA ASP A 328 16.32 13.15 11.19
C ASP A 328 15.45 13.95 10.21
N GLY A 329 14.56 14.76 10.77
CA GLY A 329 13.58 15.53 10.02
C GLY A 329 14.21 16.70 9.28
N THR A 330 13.91 16.78 7.99
CA THR A 330 14.33 17.87 7.11
C THR A 330 13.24 18.91 6.90
N GLY A 331 11.97 18.58 7.19
CA GLY A 331 10.81 19.43 6.95
C GLY A 331 10.53 19.77 5.48
N LYS A 332 11.32 19.25 4.52
CA LYS A 332 11.19 19.61 3.10
C LYS A 332 9.85 19.22 2.49
N GLY A 333 9.09 18.31 3.05
CA GLY A 333 7.75 17.95 2.58
C GLY A 333 6.64 18.83 3.13
N ILE A 334 6.91 19.69 4.12
CA ILE A 334 5.90 20.43 4.88
C ILE A 334 5.64 21.79 4.21
N LYS A 335 4.39 22.27 4.27
CA LYS A 335 4.03 23.64 3.88
C LYS A 335 4.68 24.65 4.85
N PRO A 336 5.01 25.86 4.37
CA PRO A 336 5.54 26.92 5.23
C PRO A 336 4.55 27.38 6.29
#